data_AF-A0A938KMZ3-F1
#
_entry.id   AF-A0A938KMZ3-F1
#
_cell.length_a   1.000
_cell.length_b   1.000
_cell.length_c   1.000
_cell.angle_alpha   90.00
_cell.angle_beta   90.00
_cell.angle_gamma   90.00
#
_symmetry.space_group_name_H-M   'P 1'
#
loop_
_entity.id
_entity.type
_entity.pdbx_description
1 polymer ?
#
loop_
_entity_poly.entity_id
_entity_poly.type
_entity_poly.pdbx_seq_one_letter_code
_entity_poly.pdbx_strand_id
1 'polypeptide(L)'
;MTFGSRVPPPRSLCANRSMRPTAAVAFLFGLVLSTTAFPAAAPVEIKLATILPAGTSGHQNLMEMRAAWQKTAGPAVKLTIYAGMAEGEPLLVKKMRARQINAAVLTAVGLSEIDRSVSSLQLMPMMFRDWREVDHVREKIRPELESRLRAKGF
;
A
#
# COMPACT_ATOMS: atom_id res chain seq x y z
N MET A 1 56.71 -76.31 17.34
CA MET A 1 55.43 -75.95 16.71
C MET A 1 55.67 -74.69 15.89
N THR A 2 55.91 -74.85 14.58
CA THR A 2 56.35 -73.76 13.69
C THR A 2 55.21 -73.31 12.79
N PHE A 3 54.86 -72.03 12.92
CA PHE A 3 53.90 -71.30 12.10
C PHE A 3 54.62 -70.84 10.82
N GLY A 4 54.18 -71.30 9.65
CA GLY A 4 54.61 -70.80 8.33
C GLY A 4 53.36 -70.45 7.52
N SER A 5 53.05 -69.16 7.33
CA SER A 5 53.50 -68.29 6.23
C SER A 5 52.57 -68.34 5.01
N ARG A 6 51.95 -67.20 4.66
CA ARG A 6 52.18 -66.44 3.40
C ARG A 6 51.02 -65.48 3.08
N VAL A 7 51.41 -64.26 2.72
CA VAL A 7 50.62 -63.16 2.12
C VAL A 7 51.09 -63.04 0.63
N PRO A 8 50.58 -62.07 -0.18
CA PRO A 8 49.60 -62.08 -1.30
C PRO A 8 50.32 -62.09 -2.71
N PRO A 9 49.86 -61.58 -3.91
CA PRO A 9 48.70 -60.76 -4.36
C PRO A 9 48.12 -61.17 -5.77
N PRO A 10 47.69 -60.26 -6.70
CA PRO A 10 46.44 -59.47 -6.81
C PRO A 10 45.61 -59.84 -8.08
N ARG A 11 44.41 -59.25 -8.28
CA ARG A 11 43.92 -58.84 -9.63
C ARG A 11 42.64 -58.00 -9.61
N SER A 12 42.71 -56.94 -10.40
CA SER A 12 41.80 -55.85 -10.67
C SER A 12 40.72 -56.18 -11.73
N LEU A 13 39.58 -55.45 -11.71
CA LEU A 13 39.08 -54.59 -12.81
C LEU A 13 37.55 -54.46 -12.84
N CYS A 14 37.10 -53.20 -12.87
CA CYS A 14 36.01 -52.60 -13.65
C CYS A 14 34.58 -53.21 -13.65
N ALA A 15 33.61 -52.38 -13.27
CA ALA A 15 32.35 -52.24 -14.01
C ALA A 15 31.67 -50.88 -13.72
N ASN A 16 32.12 -49.87 -14.45
CA ASN A 16 31.43 -48.61 -14.72
C ASN A 16 30.13 -48.90 -15.51
N ARG A 17 28.94 -48.56 -14.98
CA ARG A 17 27.67 -48.67 -15.72
C ARG A 17 27.15 -47.27 -16.08
N SER A 18 27.07 -47.07 -17.39
CA SER A 18 26.80 -45.85 -18.13
C SER A 18 25.39 -45.27 -17.94
N MET A 19 25.35 -43.94 -18.07
CA MET A 19 24.20 -43.02 -18.05
C MET A 19 23.01 -43.44 -18.95
N ARG A 20 21.81 -43.00 -18.55
CA ARG A 20 20.77 -42.57 -19.49
C ARG A 20 20.25 -41.17 -19.06
N PRO A 21 20.62 -40.08 -19.76
CA PRO A 21 20.25 -38.71 -19.38
C PRO A 21 18.89 -38.26 -19.94
N THR A 22 18.13 -39.12 -20.61
CA THR A 22 16.89 -38.75 -21.32
C THR A 22 15.71 -38.43 -20.39
N ALA A 23 15.68 -38.95 -19.17
CA ALA A 23 14.62 -38.65 -18.19
C ALA A 23 14.76 -37.25 -17.57
N ALA A 24 15.98 -36.70 -17.50
CA ALA A 24 16.23 -35.40 -16.89
C ALA A 24 15.73 -34.23 -17.77
N VAL A 25 15.75 -34.39 -19.09
CA VAL A 25 15.34 -33.35 -20.04
C VAL A 25 13.82 -33.19 -20.09
N ALA A 26 13.06 -34.28 -19.96
CA ALA A 26 11.59 -34.22 -19.90
C ALA A 26 11.08 -33.56 -18.61
N PHE A 27 11.79 -33.76 -17.50
CA PHE A 27 11.45 -33.14 -16.21
C PHE A 27 11.75 -31.62 -16.19
N LEU A 28 12.82 -31.21 -16.88
CA LEU A 28 13.15 -29.79 -17.08
C LEU A 28 12.13 -29.06 -17.97
N PHE A 29 11.55 -29.72 -18.97
CA PHE A 29 10.55 -29.09 -19.85
C PHE A 29 9.18 -28.93 -19.17
N GLY A 30 8.80 -29.85 -18.28
CA GLY A 30 7.57 -29.74 -17.48
C GLY A 30 7.62 -28.63 -16.44
N LEU A 31 8.80 -28.34 -15.87
CA LEU A 31 8.98 -27.29 -14.86
C LEU A 31 8.88 -25.86 -15.43
N VAL A 32 9.19 -25.69 -16.71
CA VAL A 32 9.15 -24.37 -17.37
C VAL A 32 7.72 -23.93 -17.69
N LEU A 33 6.79 -24.86 -17.92
CA LEU A 33 5.41 -24.54 -18.31
C LEU A 33 4.47 -24.15 -17.15
N SER A 34 4.85 -24.35 -15.88
CA SER A 34 3.97 -24.05 -14.74
C SER A 34 4.11 -22.63 -14.16
N THR A 35 4.92 -21.76 -14.76
CA THR A 35 5.27 -20.46 -14.13
C THR A 35 4.48 -19.24 -14.60
N THR A 36 3.52 -19.38 -15.54
CA THR A 36 2.69 -18.25 -16.01
C THR A 36 1.37 -18.14 -15.25
N ALA A 37 1.39 -18.19 -13.93
CA ALA A 37 0.27 -17.70 -13.12
C ALA A 37 0.54 -16.21 -12.85
N PHE A 38 -0.04 -15.32 -13.66
CA PHE A 38 -0.07 -13.91 -13.32
C PHE A 38 -0.82 -13.76 -11.99
N PRO A 39 -0.19 -13.25 -10.91
CA PRO A 39 -0.95 -12.92 -9.71
C PRO A 39 -2.05 -11.94 -10.07
N ALA A 40 -3.31 -12.34 -9.83
CA ALA A 40 -4.42 -11.41 -9.85
C ALA A 40 -4.07 -10.25 -8.92
N ALA A 41 -4.12 -9.02 -9.42
CA ALA A 41 -3.76 -7.83 -8.66
C ALA A 41 -4.50 -7.84 -7.32
N ALA A 42 -3.74 -7.87 -6.21
CA ALA A 42 -4.32 -7.86 -4.88
C ALA A 42 -5.20 -6.61 -4.71
N PRO A 43 -6.36 -6.72 -4.04
CA PRO A 43 -7.22 -5.58 -3.81
C PRO A 43 -6.44 -4.46 -3.12
N VAL A 44 -6.50 -3.24 -3.67
CA VAL A 44 -5.90 -2.07 -3.06
C VAL A 44 -6.77 -1.68 -1.86
N GLU A 45 -6.27 -1.94 -0.65
CA GLU A 45 -6.93 -1.49 0.57
C GLU A 45 -6.51 -0.07 0.90
N ILE A 46 -7.49 0.84 0.96
CA ILE A 46 -7.31 2.23 1.34
C ILE A 46 -7.87 2.39 2.75
N LYS A 47 -7.00 2.68 3.72
CA LYS A 47 -7.37 2.97 5.10
C LYS A 47 -7.57 4.47 5.29
N LEU A 48 -8.82 4.89 5.48
CA LEU A 48 -9.20 6.28 5.72
C LEU A 48 -9.50 6.49 7.21
N ALA A 49 -8.78 7.41 7.85
CA ALA A 49 -9.03 7.79 9.24
C ALA A 49 -9.80 9.10 9.33
N THR A 50 -10.67 9.23 10.33
CA THR A 50 -11.39 10.47 10.59
C THR A 50 -11.62 10.70 12.09
N ILE A 51 -11.51 11.96 12.50
CA ILE A 51 -11.90 12.42 13.83
C ILE A 51 -13.42 12.57 13.96
N LEU A 52 -14.16 12.57 12.84
CA LEU A 52 -15.61 12.68 12.86
C LEU A 52 -16.24 11.49 13.61
N PRO A 53 -17.13 11.75 14.59
CA PRO A 53 -17.87 10.69 15.26
C PRO A 53 -18.79 9.94 14.31
N ALA A 54 -19.02 8.66 14.61
CA ALA A 54 -20.02 7.86 13.91
C ALA A 54 -21.42 8.48 14.08
N GLY A 55 -22.24 8.41 13.04
CA GLY A 55 -23.60 8.95 13.04
C GLY A 55 -23.73 10.43 12.66
N THR A 56 -22.61 11.17 12.52
CA THR A 56 -22.63 12.54 11.97
C THR A 56 -22.96 12.54 10.47
N SER A 57 -23.50 13.65 9.95
CA SER A 57 -23.76 13.81 8.51
C SER A 57 -22.48 13.64 7.67
N GLY A 58 -21.34 14.17 8.15
CA GLY A 58 -20.05 13.97 7.51
C GLY A 58 -19.63 12.50 7.45
N HIS A 59 -19.91 11.71 8.49
CA HIS A 59 -19.68 10.27 8.47
C HIS A 59 -20.58 9.54 7.48
N GLN A 60 -21.86 9.93 7.38
CA GLN A 60 -22.81 9.37 6.40
C GLN A 60 -22.32 9.63 4.96
N ASN A 61 -21.89 10.86 4.66
CA ASN A 61 -21.32 11.21 3.36
C ASN A 61 -20.09 10.36 3.00
N LEU A 62 -19.23 10.04 3.99
CA LEU A 62 -18.09 9.15 3.76
C LEU A 62 -18.51 7.70 3.47
N MET A 63 -19.57 7.22 4.11
CA MET A 63 -20.14 5.90 3.81
C MET A 63 -20.78 5.84 2.43
N GLU A 64 -21.44 6.91 1.99
CA GLU A 64 -21.97 7.04 0.63
C GLU A 64 -20.84 7.06 -0.41
N MET A 65 -19.78 7.84 -0.16
CA MET A 65 -18.57 7.85 -1.00
C MET A 65 -17.96 6.45 -1.10
N ARG A 66 -17.85 5.73 0.02
CA ARG A 66 -17.38 4.34 0.04
C ARG A 66 -18.24 3.43 -0.82
N ALA A 67 -19.56 3.52 -0.69
CA ALA A 67 -20.49 2.72 -1.47
C ALA A 67 -20.38 3.03 -2.98
N ALA A 68 -20.25 4.31 -3.34
CA ALA A 68 -20.04 4.74 -4.72
C ALA A 68 -18.73 4.19 -5.29
N TRP A 69 -17.62 4.28 -4.56
CA TRP A 69 -16.33 3.74 -4.98
C TRP A 69 -16.36 2.22 -5.13
N GLN A 70 -17.00 1.50 -4.22
CA GLN A 70 -17.12 0.04 -4.33
C GLN A 70 -17.90 -0.39 -5.59
N LYS A 71 -18.91 0.40 -5.99
CA LYS A 71 -19.69 0.16 -7.21
C LYS A 71 -18.86 0.41 -8.48
N THR A 72 -18.06 1.48 -8.51
CA THR A 72 -17.31 1.87 -9.71
C THR A 72 -16.00 1.09 -9.88
N ALA A 73 -15.25 0.87 -8.80
CA ALA A 73 -13.94 0.21 -8.84
C ALA A 73 -14.03 -1.32 -8.71
N GLY A 74 -15.20 -1.87 -8.36
CA GLY A 74 -15.41 -3.29 -8.20
C GLY A 74 -14.59 -3.90 -7.04
N PRO A 75 -14.21 -5.18 -7.10
CA PRO A 75 -13.47 -5.86 -6.03
C PRO A 75 -12.00 -5.42 -5.93
N ALA A 76 -11.50 -4.61 -6.87
CA ALA A 76 -10.11 -4.20 -6.93
C ALA A 76 -9.74 -3.13 -5.88
N VAL A 77 -10.72 -2.38 -5.35
CA VAL A 77 -10.47 -1.34 -4.34
C VAL A 77 -11.37 -1.57 -3.13
N LYS A 78 -10.76 -1.60 -1.94
CA LYS A 78 -11.47 -1.72 -0.66
C LYS A 78 -11.18 -0.49 0.19
N LEU A 79 -12.19 0.35 0.40
CA LEU A 79 -12.08 1.50 1.30
C LEU A 79 -12.55 1.11 2.70
N THR A 80 -11.67 1.25 3.70
CA THR A 80 -11.95 0.99 5.11
C THR A 80 -11.90 2.32 5.87
N ILE A 81 -13.03 2.71 6.48
CA ILE A 81 -13.18 3.99 7.20
C ILE A 81 -13.10 3.75 8.70
N TYR A 82 -12.15 4.39 9.37
CA TYR A 82 -12.00 4.43 10.82
C TYR A 82 -12.53 5.76 11.36
N ALA A 83 -13.70 5.73 12.00
CA ALA A 83 -14.37 6.92 12.54
C ALA A 83 -14.17 7.09 14.04
N GLY A 84 -14.33 8.32 14.52
CA GLY A 84 -14.27 8.66 15.95
C GLY A 84 -12.88 8.49 16.56
N MET A 85 -11.81 8.70 15.78
CA MET A 85 -10.45 8.64 16.30
C MET A 85 -10.26 9.71 17.37
N ALA A 86 -10.10 9.31 18.63
CA ALA A 86 -9.86 10.23 19.75
C ALA A 86 -8.46 10.89 19.69
N GLU A 87 -7.56 10.30 18.91
CA GLU A 87 -6.24 10.84 18.64
C GLU A 87 -6.37 12.02 17.67
N GLY A 88 -6.06 13.24 18.15
CA GLY A 88 -6.21 14.47 17.38
C GLY A 88 -5.55 14.47 15.99
N GLU A 89 -5.94 15.41 15.14
CA GLU A 89 -5.51 15.48 13.72
C GLU A 89 -3.99 15.39 13.48
N PRO A 90 -3.10 16.00 14.30
CA PRO A 90 -1.65 15.88 14.09
C PRO A 90 -1.14 14.43 14.22
N LEU A 91 -1.79 13.60 15.05
CA LEU A 91 -1.45 12.19 15.19
C LEU A 91 -1.89 11.40 13.96
N LEU A 92 -3.04 11.74 13.35
CA LEU A 92 -3.46 11.15 12.07
C LEU A 92 -2.44 11.45 10.97
N VAL A 93 -1.96 12.70 10.86
CA VAL A 93 -0.91 13.08 9.91
C VAL A 93 0.37 12.27 10.15
N LYS A 94 0.77 12.06 11.40
CA LYS A 94 1.93 11.21 11.73
C LYS A 94 1.71 9.75 11.31
N LYS A 95 0.51 9.19 11.52
CA LYS A 95 0.15 7.84 11.07
C LYS A 95 0.12 7.72 9.53
N MET A 96 -0.26 8.78 8.81
CA MET A 96 -0.15 8.85 7.36
C MET A 96 1.32 8.83 6.91
N ARG A 97 2.19 9.63 7.53
CA ARG A 97 3.64 9.62 7.23
C ARG A 97 4.28 8.24 7.49
N ALA A 98 3.84 7.58 8.56
CA ALA A 98 4.26 6.22 8.90
C ALA A 98 3.63 5.13 8.01
N ARG A 99 2.79 5.51 7.02
CA ARG A 99 2.05 4.59 6.12
C ARG A 99 1.14 3.58 6.83
N GLN A 100 0.72 3.87 8.06
CA GLN A 100 -0.23 3.04 8.79
C GLN A 100 -1.67 3.26 8.31
N ILE A 101 -1.95 4.48 7.87
CA ILE A 101 -3.19 4.88 7.19
C ILE A 101 -2.84 5.55 5.86
N ASN A 102 -3.71 5.43 4.87
CA ASN A 102 -3.47 5.93 3.52
C ASN A 102 -4.11 7.30 3.31
N ALA A 103 -5.26 7.53 3.93
CA ALA A 103 -6.03 8.76 3.81
C ALA A 103 -6.50 9.22 5.20
N ALA A 104 -6.69 10.52 5.36
CA ALA A 104 -7.36 11.08 6.51
C ALA A 104 -8.27 12.25 6.10
N VAL A 105 -9.38 12.39 6.81
CA VAL A 105 -10.21 13.60 6.73
C VAL A 105 -9.68 14.55 7.80
N LEU A 106 -9.14 15.69 7.34
CA LEU A 106 -8.51 16.70 8.18
C LEU A 106 -9.20 18.04 7.97
N THR A 107 -9.27 18.83 9.03
CA THR A 107 -9.63 20.24 8.96
C THR A 107 -8.45 21.07 8.46
N ALA A 108 -8.67 22.36 8.23
CA ALA A 108 -7.59 23.28 7.88
C ALA A 108 -6.47 23.32 8.95
N VAL A 109 -6.80 23.06 10.23
CA VAL A 109 -5.79 22.97 11.30
C VAL A 109 -4.91 21.73 11.10
N GLY A 110 -5.52 20.54 10.95
CA GLY A 110 -4.78 19.31 10.65
C GLY A 110 -3.97 19.37 9.35
N LEU A 111 -4.47 20.05 8.31
CA LEU A 111 -3.76 20.20 7.05
C LEU A 111 -2.60 21.22 7.14
N SER A 112 -2.70 22.21 8.05
CA SER A 112 -1.63 23.17 8.33
C SER A 112 -0.37 22.53 8.94
N GLU A 113 -0.52 21.38 9.61
CA GLU A 113 0.59 20.55 10.12
C GLU A 113 1.42 19.93 8.97
N ILE A 114 0.82 19.77 7.79
CA ILE A 114 1.53 19.34 6.57
C ILE A 114 2.09 20.57 5.87
N ASP A 115 1.27 21.58 5.61
CA ASP A 115 1.66 22.82 4.95
C ASP A 115 0.90 24.04 5.50
N ARG A 116 1.64 25.00 6.07
CA ARG A 116 1.07 26.23 6.63
C ARG A 116 0.35 27.11 5.61
N SER A 117 0.65 27.00 4.31
CA SER A 117 -0.03 27.76 3.25
C SER A 117 -1.54 27.49 3.18
N VAL A 118 -2.00 26.38 3.75
CA VAL A 118 -3.43 26.05 3.83
C VAL A 118 -4.18 27.00 4.77
N SER A 119 -3.51 27.48 5.82
CA SER A 119 -4.11 28.40 6.80
C SER A 119 -4.17 29.85 6.32
N SER A 120 -3.64 30.17 5.13
CA SER A 120 -3.60 31.55 4.64
C SER A 120 -4.98 32.22 4.58
N LEU A 121 -6.03 31.47 4.22
CA LEU A 121 -7.40 32.01 4.21
C LEU A 121 -7.95 32.25 5.63
N GLN A 122 -7.53 31.48 6.62
CA GLN A 122 -7.97 31.62 8.01
C GLN A 122 -7.32 32.82 8.71
N LEU A 123 -6.13 33.23 8.25
CA LEU A 123 -5.37 34.34 8.83
C LEU A 123 -5.84 35.73 8.36
N MET A 124 -6.83 35.81 7.48
CA MET A 124 -7.34 37.06 6.91
C MET A 124 -8.82 37.31 7.30
N PRO A 125 -9.10 37.65 8.58
CA PRO A 125 -10.45 38.00 8.98
C PRO A 125 -10.95 39.23 8.22
N MET A 126 -12.26 39.27 7.92
CA MET A 126 -12.95 40.40 7.25
C MET A 126 -12.48 40.74 5.84
N MET A 127 -11.66 39.90 5.20
CA MET A 127 -11.20 40.12 3.81
C MET A 127 -12.30 39.80 2.78
N PHE A 128 -13.19 38.85 3.09
CA PHE A 128 -14.23 38.38 2.17
C PHE A 128 -15.59 38.93 2.59
N ARG A 129 -16.38 39.35 1.60
CA ARG A 129 -17.71 39.92 1.82
C ARG A 129 -18.82 38.88 1.76
N ASP A 130 -18.62 37.82 0.97
CA ASP A 130 -19.59 36.75 0.79
C ASP A 130 -18.93 35.38 0.55
N TRP A 131 -19.72 34.31 0.72
CA TRP A 131 -19.25 32.93 0.56
C TRP A 131 -18.81 32.59 -0.88
N ARG A 132 -19.37 33.24 -1.90
CA ARG A 132 -19.01 33.00 -3.31
C ARG A 132 -17.62 33.55 -3.59
N GLU A 133 -17.25 34.68 -2.97
CA GLU A 133 -15.92 35.24 -3.05
C GLU A 133 -14.89 34.28 -2.42
N VAL A 134 -15.22 33.69 -1.27
CA VAL A 134 -14.38 32.66 -0.62
C VAL A 134 -14.19 31.46 -1.54
N ASP A 135 -15.27 30.93 -2.12
CA ASP A 135 -15.19 29.80 -3.05
C ASP A 135 -14.36 30.15 -4.29
N HIS A 136 -14.56 31.32 -4.90
CA HIS A 136 -13.78 31.77 -6.05
C HIS A 136 -12.28 31.84 -5.78
N VAL A 137 -11.90 32.39 -4.62
CA VAL A 137 -10.50 32.46 -4.21
C VAL A 137 -9.95 31.07 -3.89
N ARG A 138 -10.70 30.23 -3.19
CA ARG A 138 -10.31 28.85 -2.88
C ARG A 138 -10.02 28.06 -4.15
N GLU A 139 -10.88 28.15 -5.16
CA GLU A 139 -10.70 27.44 -6.44
C GLU A 139 -9.41 27.88 -7.16
N LYS A 140 -9.01 29.15 -7.06
CA LYS A 140 -7.77 29.65 -7.64
C LYS A 140 -6.52 29.19 -6.91
N ILE A 141 -6.57 29.08 -5.58
CA ILE A 141 -5.42 28.69 -4.75
C ILE A 141 -5.28 27.15 -4.70
N ARG A 142 -6.37 26.40 -4.86
CA ARG A 142 -6.39 24.93 -4.86
C ARG A 142 -5.26 24.28 -5.67
N PRO A 143 -5.01 24.62 -6.95
CA PRO A 143 -3.96 23.95 -7.73
C PRO A 143 -2.55 24.13 -7.11
N GLU A 144 -2.26 25.30 -6.54
CA GLU A 144 -0.99 25.55 -5.88
C GLU A 144 -0.88 24.71 -4.60
N LEU A 145 -1.93 24.70 -3.78
CA LEU A 145 -1.99 23.89 -2.55
C LEU A 145 -1.80 22.40 -2.84
N GLU A 146 -2.53 21.87 -3.83
CA GLU A 146 -2.40 20.47 -4.25
C GLU A 146 -0.99 20.14 -4.73
N SER A 147 -0.35 21.04 -5.49
CA SER A 147 1.04 20.85 -5.92
C SER A 147 2.01 20.79 -4.73
N ARG A 148 1.81 21.64 -3.72
CA ARG A 148 2.66 21.67 -2.52
C ARG A 148 2.48 20.42 -1.66
N LEU A 149 1.24 19.94 -1.50
CA LEU A 149 0.95 18.70 -0.79
C LEU A 149 1.56 17.48 -1.51
N ARG A 150 1.39 17.41 -2.84
CA ARG A 150 1.97 16.35 -3.66
C ARG A 150 3.49 16.32 -3.61
N ALA A 151 4.14 17.48 -3.62
CA ALA A 151 5.59 17.59 -3.47
C ALA A 151 6.10 17.04 -2.12
N LYS A 152 5.26 17.05 -1.08
CA LYS A 152 5.55 16.47 0.25
C LYS A 152 5.20 14.98 0.36
N GLY A 153 4.71 14.36 -0.71
CA GLY A 153 4.34 12.95 -0.75
C GLY A 153 2.97 12.63 -0.18
N PHE A 154 2.05 13.62 -0.20
CA PHE A 154 0.65 13.47 0.20
C PHE A 154 -0.29 13.59 -1.00
#